data_AF-A0A259M9F2-F1
#
_entry.id   AF-A0A259M9F2-F1
#
_cell.length_a   1.000
_cell.length_b   1.000
_cell.length_c   1.000
_cell.angle_alpha   90.00
_cell.angle_beta   90.00
_cell.angle_gamma   90.00
#
_symmetry.space_group_name_H-M   'P 1'
#
loop_
_entity.id
_entity.type
_entity.pdbx_description
1 polymer ?
#
loop_
_entity_poly.entity_id
_entity_poly.type
_entity_poly.pdbx_seq_one_letter_code
_entity_poly.pdbx_strand_id
1 'polypeptide(L)' 'MASYSHSMAGQTWRFDSLRELMAKATPARSGDYLAGVAASNDAERAAAQMTLANVPLKTFLQEALIPYESDEVTRLIIDT' A
#
# COMPACT_ATOMS: atom_id res chain seq x y z
N MET A 1 13.40 -4.75 5.28
CA MET A 1 12.17 -4.09 4.79
C MET A 1 11.64 -4.92 3.64
N ALA A 2 10.40 -5.39 3.70
CA ALA A 2 9.81 -6.13 2.59
C ALA A 2 9.66 -5.14 1.41
N SER A 3 10.34 -5.42 0.30
CA SER A 3 10.19 -4.60 -0.91
C SER A 3 9.05 -5.18 -1.73
N TYR A 4 7.97 -4.42 -1.87
CA TYR A 4 6.86 -4.77 -2.74
C TYR A 4 7.23 -4.37 -4.16
N SER A 5 7.11 -5.27 -5.13
CA SER A 5 7.49 -4.94 -6.51
C SER A 5 6.69 -5.71 -7.55
N HIS A 6 6.58 -5.11 -8.72
CA HIS A 6 5.95 -5.72 -9.89
C HIS A 6 6.64 -5.24 -11.17
N SER A 7 6.95 -6.18 -12.06
CA SER A 7 7.57 -5.89 -13.35
C SER A 7 6.52 -5.97 -14.45
N MET A 8 6.32 -4.87 -15.18
CA MET A 8 5.43 -4.82 -16.33
C MET A 8 6.02 -3.94 -17.43
N ALA A 9 5.82 -4.32 -18.70
CA ALA A 9 6.29 -3.57 -19.87
C ALA A 9 7.79 -3.17 -19.82
N GLY A 10 8.64 -4.03 -19.28
CA GLY A 10 10.09 -3.78 -19.17
C GLY A 10 10.51 -2.82 -18.06
N GLN A 11 9.57 -2.36 -17.23
CA GLN A 11 9.83 -1.52 -16.05
C GLN A 11 9.50 -2.28 -14.77
N THR A 12 10.37 -2.17 -13.76
CA THR A 12 10.11 -2.71 -12.41
C THR A 12 9.68 -1.58 -11.50
N TRP A 13 8.46 -1.67 -10.99
CA TRP A 13 7.90 -0.77 -9.99
C TRP A 13 8.19 -1.31 -8.61
N ARG A 14 8.56 -0.42 -7.68
CA ARG A 14 8.89 -0.75 -6.30
C ARG A 14 8.10 0.17 -5.37
N PHE A 15 7.65 -0.39 -4.26
CA PHE A 15 6.98 0.32 -3.18
C PHE A 15 7.65 -0.09 -1.87
N ASP A 16 8.02 0.89 -1.05
CA ASP A 16 8.92 0.71 0.08
C ASP A 16 8.21 0.24 1.36
N SER A 17 6.88 0.30 1.38
CA SER A 17 6.04 -0.15 2.49
C SER A 17 4.65 -0.54 2.04
N LEU A 18 3.92 -1.27 2.89
CA LEU A 18 2.52 -1.60 2.64
C LEU A 18 1.66 -0.33 2.59
N ARG A 19 1.98 0.69 3.41
CA ARG A 19 1.30 1.99 3.41
C ARG A 19 1.38 2.67 2.05
N GLU A 20 2.59 2.76 1.51
CA GLU A 20 2.81 3.38 0.19
C GLU A 20 2.07 2.59 -0.90
N LEU A 21 2.23 1.26 -0.91
CA LEU A 21 1.57 0.39 -1.87
C LEU A 21 0.04 0.57 -1.87
N MET A 22 -0.57 0.56 -0.68
CA MET A 22 -2.01 0.75 -0.52
C MET A 22 -2.47 2.12 -0.99
N ALA A 23 -1.72 3.19 -0.67
CA ALA A 23 -2.04 4.55 -1.10
C ALA A 23 -1.92 4.71 -2.63
N LYS A 24 -0.88 4.15 -3.24
CA LYS A 24 -0.66 4.22 -4.69
C LYS A 24 -1.68 3.39 -5.48
N ALA A 25 -2.26 2.36 -4.87
CA ALA A 25 -3.26 1.51 -5.50
C ALA A 25 -4.68 2.13 -5.54
N THR A 26 -4.94 3.21 -4.81
CA THR A 26 -6.27 3.84 -4.78
C THR A 26 -6.63 4.49 -6.11
N PRO A 27 -7.94 4.57 -6.46
CA PRO A 27 -8.41 5.42 -7.54
C PRO A 27 -7.96 6.87 -7.33
N ALA A 28 -7.75 7.61 -8.41
CA ALA A 28 -7.37 9.02 -8.36
C ALA A 28 -8.38 9.84 -7.54
N ARG A 29 -7.95 10.35 -6.38
CA ARG A 29 -8.74 11.18 -5.47
C ARG A 29 -7.96 12.45 -5.13
N SER A 30 -8.63 13.60 -5.15
CA SER A 30 -8.00 14.90 -4.86
C SER A 30 -7.35 14.96 -3.48
N GLY A 31 -7.93 14.29 -2.48
CA GLY A 31 -7.36 14.19 -1.13
C GLY A 31 -6.00 13.47 -1.11
N ASP A 32 -5.88 12.33 -1.81
CA ASP A 32 -4.63 11.57 -1.86
C ASP A 32 -3.52 12.33 -2.62
N TYR A 33 -3.91 13.12 -3.63
CA TYR A 33 -2.99 14.04 -4.30
C TYR A 33 -2.55 15.18 -3.39
N LEU A 34 -3.47 15.80 -2.64
CA LEU A 34 -3.15 16.86 -1.69
C LEU A 34 -2.24 16.37 -0.56
N ALA A 35 -2.44 15.13 -0.11
CA ALA A 35 -1.61 14.48 0.89
C ALA A 35 -0.26 13.97 0.34
N GLY A 36 -0.04 14.03 -0.98
CA GLY A 36 1.21 13.60 -1.62
C GLY A 36 1.42 12.09 -1.68
N VAL A 37 0.36 11.29 -1.50
CA VAL A 37 0.45 9.81 -1.41
C VAL A 37 -0.10 9.10 -2.65
N ALA A 38 -0.84 9.81 -3.51
CA ALA A 38 -1.39 9.27 -4.74
C ALA A 38 -0.31 8.83 -5.74
N ALA A 39 -0.66 7.88 -6.62
CA ALA A 39 0.21 7.49 -7.74
C ALA A 39 0.45 8.67 -8.69
N SER A 40 1.69 8.78 -9.16
CA SER A 40 2.20 9.83 -10.04
C SER A 40 1.60 9.75 -11.44
N ASN A 41 1.22 8.55 -11.87
CA ASN A 41 0.56 8.29 -13.14
C ASN A 41 -0.24 6.97 -13.08
N ASP A 42 -1.01 6.68 -14.13
CA ASP A 42 -1.88 5.51 -14.17
C ASP A 42 -1.10 4.19 -14.33
N ALA A 43 0.11 4.21 -14.90
CA ALA A 43 0.95 3.01 -14.96
C ALA A 43 1.45 2.61 -13.56
N GLU A 44 1.90 3.57 -12.75
CA GLU A 44 2.27 3.33 -11.34
C GLU A 44 1.08 2.80 -10.54
N ARG A 45 -0.11 3.38 -10.76
CA ARG A 45 -1.35 2.94 -10.10
C ARG A 45 -1.71 1.49 -10.46
N ALA A 46 -1.66 1.15 -11.75
CA ALA A 46 -1.91 -0.21 -12.21
C ALA A 46 -0.88 -1.20 -11.63
N ALA A 47 0.41 -0.83 -11.62
CA ALA A 47 1.44 -1.65 -11.00
C ALA A 47 1.21 -1.82 -9.48
N ALA A 48 0.80 -0.77 -8.77
CA ALA A 48 0.46 -0.83 -7.36
C ALA A 48 -0.73 -1.78 -7.11
N GLN A 49 -1.78 -1.69 -7.92
CA GLN A 49 -2.93 -2.60 -7.82
C GLN A 49 -2.55 -4.06 -8.06
N MET A 50 -1.74 -4.33 -9.09
CA MET A 50 -1.26 -5.69 -9.38
C MET A 50 -0.31 -6.20 -8.29
N THR A 51 0.53 -5.34 -7.73
CA THR A 51 1.39 -5.68 -6.60
C THR A 51 0.55 -6.01 -5.38
N LEU A 52 -0.42 -5.16 -5.03
CA LEU A 52 -1.30 -5.31 -3.88
C LEU A 52 -2.17 -6.57 -3.97
N ALA A 53 -2.66 -6.91 -5.17
CA ALA A 53 -3.43 -8.12 -5.42
C ALA A 53 -2.64 -9.41 -5.13
N ASN A 54 -1.31 -9.36 -5.17
CA ASN A 54 -0.44 -10.49 -4.85
C ASN A 54 0.06 -10.51 -3.40
N VAL A 55 -0.31 -9.52 -2.57
CA VAL A 55 0.09 -9.47 -1.16
C VAL A 55 -0.72 -10.50 -0.36
N PRO A 56 -0.07 -11.43 0.36
CA PRO A 56 -0.77 -12.38 1.22
C PRO A 56 -1.59 -11.66 2.30
N LEU A 57 -2.81 -12.13 2.56
CA LEU A 57 -3.68 -11.53 3.58
C LEU A 57 -3.03 -11.49 4.98
N LYS A 58 -2.18 -12.48 5.31
CA LYS A 58 -1.43 -12.51 6.58
C LYS A 58 -0.50 -11.31 6.75
N THR A 59 -0.01 -10.70 5.67
CA THR A 59 0.87 -9.53 5.73
C THR A 59 0.16 -8.34 6.37
N PHE A 60 -1.14 -8.14 6.10
CA PHE A 60 -1.93 -7.06 6.69
C PHE A 60 -2.11 -7.19 8.21
N LEU A 61 -1.95 -8.40 8.76
CA LEU A 61 -1.98 -8.66 10.20
C LEU A 61 -0.59 -8.49 10.86
N GLN A 62 0.48 -8.51 10.07
CA GLN A 62 1.86 -8.42 10.56
C GLN A 62 2.44 -7.01 10.41
N GLU A 63 2.05 -6.28 9.37
CA GLU A 63 2.49 -4.92 9.08
C GLU A 63 1.31 -3.95 9.25
N ALA A 64 1.04 -3.57 10.50
CA ALA A 64 -0.01 -2.60 10.79
C ALA A 64 0.35 -1.20 10.24
N LEU A 65 -0.62 -0.55 9.58
CA LEU A 65 -0.43 0.81 9.05
C LEU A 65 -0.20 1.85 10.15
N ILE A 66 -0.73 1.64 11.36
CA ILE A 66 -0.39 2.44 12.53
C ILE A 66 0.00 1.44 13.62
N PRO A 67 1.16 1.61 14.30
CA PRO A 67 1.64 0.63 15.26
C PRO A 67 0.61 0.32 16.36
N TYR A 68 0.45 -0.96 16.66
CA TYR A 68 -0.53 -1.49 17.61
C TYR A 68 -0.46 -0.81 18.98
N GLU A 69 0.75 -0.55 19.47
CA GLU A 69 0.99 0.09 20.76
C GLU A 69 0.55 1.56 20.79
N SER A 70 0.56 2.22 19.63
CA SER A 70 0.28 3.65 19.51
C SER A 70 -1.16 4.00 19.15
N ASP A 71 -1.98 3.01 18.76
CA ASP A 71 -3.31 3.27 18.19
C ASP A 71 -4.37 2.28 18.69
N GLU A 72 -5.42 2.81 19.32
CA GLU A 72 -6.50 2.00 19.90
C GLU A 72 -7.37 1.32 18.83
N VAL A 73 -7.52 1.94 17.65
CA VAL A 73 -8.33 1.38 16.56
C VAL A 73 -7.61 0.18 15.95
N THR A 74 -6.30 0.24 15.75
CA THR A 74 -5.47 -0.91 15.35
C THR A 74 -5.63 -2.05 16.34
N ARG A 75 -5.61 -1.79 17.65
CA ARG A 75 -5.82 -2.84 18.66
C ARG A 75 -7.18 -3.50 18.52
N LEU A 76 -8.23 -2.68 18.41
CA LEU A 76 -9.60 -3.16 18.23
C LEU A 76 -9.73 -4.04 16.97
N ILE A 77 -9.13 -3.64 15.84
CA ILE A 77 -9.16 -4.39 14.59
C ILE A 77 -8.44 -5.75 14.71
N ILE A 78 -7.34 -5.83 15.47
CA ILE A 78 -6.53 -7.05 15.60
C ILE A 78 -7.10 -8.02 16.65
N ASP A 79 -7.70 -7.51 17.72
CA ASP A 79 -8.18 -8.31 18.85
C ASP A 79 -9.60 -8.88 18.64
N THR A 80 -10.28 -8.57 17.53
CA THR A 80 -11.64 -9.04 17.20
C THR A 80 -11.68 -9.88 15.93
#